data_AF-A0A9P0CZU0-F1
#
_entry.id   AF-A0A9P0CZU0-F1
#
_cell.length_a   1.000
_cell.length_b   1.000
_cell.length_c   1.000
_cell.angle_alpha   90.00
_cell.angle_beta   90.00
_cell.angle_gamma   90.00
#
_symmetry.space_group_name_H-M   'P 1'
#
loop_
_entity.id
_entity.type
_entity.pdbx_description
1 polymer ?
#
loop_
_entity_poly.entity_id
_entity_poly.type
_entity_poly.pdbx_seq_one_letter_code
_entity_poly.pdbx_strand_id
1 'polypeptide(L)'
;MTVPFSKSCKCTYFFDNFQTKSLITSNVVSYLTDMGLVPVTYSYKSTQVDATTSYEKPKKKPTKVELINKGDITLELIPKKVTTLRTGQTMKVPTRIHYLCTFILRNAEVKDIFKKPGSAAKQEDIKALLNKGEPLSQDASAVDVAQIILQFLKELPVAVIPECQHAFFLSCYDHADREDVLTLACLLLPPNHVNLLAYLMQFFEQVTTHHKKNHVTLLALGPCIGPVIMPMNAPEDIKKVADIMVILMKRADLIGMVPELMTLEPKPQKKKCSWVESLLKRA
;
A
#
# COMPACT_ATOMS: atom_id res chain seq x y z
N MET A 1 -1.10 24.46 9.11
CA MET A 1 -1.89 24.08 10.30
C MET A 1 -1.83 22.57 10.38
N THR A 2 -1.02 22.02 11.28
CA THR A 2 -0.88 20.58 11.47
C THR A 2 -2.20 20.01 11.96
N VAL A 3 -2.79 19.06 11.23
CA VAL A 3 -4.01 18.38 11.68
C VAL A 3 -3.63 17.54 12.90
N PRO A 4 -4.15 17.83 14.11
CA PRO A 4 -3.84 16.98 15.25
C PRO A 4 -4.49 15.61 15.02
N PHE A 5 -3.67 14.58 14.78
CA PHE A 5 -4.03 13.16 14.68
C PHE A 5 -4.58 12.58 16.01
N SER A 6 -5.22 13.41 16.84
CA SER A 6 -5.57 13.09 18.22
C SER A 6 -6.75 12.10 18.37
N LYS A 7 -7.47 11.80 17.28
CA LYS A 7 -8.50 10.75 17.23
C LYS A 7 -8.57 10.13 15.84
N SER A 8 -7.87 9.02 15.65
CA SER A 8 -7.97 8.22 14.44
C SER A 8 -8.99 7.10 14.65
N CYS A 9 -9.94 6.93 13.73
CA CYS A 9 -10.91 5.82 13.83
C CYS A 9 -10.16 4.48 13.68
N LYS A 10 -10.30 3.58 14.65
CA LYS A 10 -9.95 2.16 14.51
C LYS A 10 -11.01 1.45 13.67
N CYS A 11 -11.18 1.90 12.44
CA CYS A 11 -12.12 1.32 11.51
C CYS A 11 -11.49 -0.01 11.03
N THR A 12 -11.79 -1.10 11.73
CA THR A 12 -11.27 -2.46 11.51
C THR A 12 -11.55 -3.03 10.12
N TYR A 13 -12.37 -2.34 9.32
CA TYR A 13 -12.76 -2.73 7.96
C TYR A 13 -12.94 -1.50 7.05
N PHE A 14 -12.06 -0.51 7.14
CA PHE A 14 -12.19 0.75 6.36
C PHE A 14 -12.43 0.52 4.85
N PHE A 15 -11.96 -0.60 4.31
CA PHE A 15 -12.09 -0.94 2.89
C PHE A 15 -13.15 -1.99 2.53
N ASP A 16 -13.86 -2.59 3.50
CA ASP A 16 -14.95 -3.55 3.20
C ASP A 16 -16.35 -2.91 3.37
N ASN A 17 -16.52 -1.83 4.15
CA ASN A 17 -17.81 -1.14 4.31
C ASN A 17 -17.95 0.07 3.36
N PHE A 18 -18.67 -0.14 2.27
CA PHE A 18 -18.80 0.76 1.11
C PHE A 18 -19.46 2.12 1.38
N GLN A 19 -20.11 2.34 2.54
CA GLN A 19 -20.99 3.51 2.74
C GLN A 19 -20.25 4.84 2.95
N THR A 20 -19.02 4.84 3.47
CA THR A 20 -18.25 6.07 3.79
C THR A 20 -17.05 6.32 2.88
N LYS A 21 -16.69 5.38 2.00
CA LYS A 21 -15.51 5.50 1.14
C LYS A 21 -15.61 6.68 0.17
N SER A 22 -16.75 6.84 -0.50
CA SER A 22 -16.96 7.95 -1.46
C SER A 22 -16.84 9.31 -0.79
N LEU A 23 -17.44 9.46 0.40
CA LEU A 23 -17.33 10.68 1.22
C LEU A 23 -15.88 10.95 1.59
N ILE A 24 -15.17 9.95 2.11
CA ILE A 24 -13.79 10.13 2.58
C ILE A 24 -12.85 10.42 1.41
N THR A 25 -12.99 9.71 0.28
CA THR A 25 -12.25 10.04 -0.94
C THR A 25 -12.55 11.47 -1.39
N SER A 26 -13.81 11.89 -1.42
CA SER A 26 -14.19 13.27 -1.78
C SER A 26 -13.59 14.30 -0.83
N ASN A 27 -13.63 14.06 0.48
CA ASN A 27 -13.08 14.96 1.50
C ASN A 27 -11.56 15.05 1.40
N VAL A 28 -10.88 13.93 1.21
CA VAL A 28 -9.42 13.89 1.01
C VAL A 28 -9.04 14.63 -0.27
N VAL A 29 -9.76 14.40 -1.39
CA VAL A 29 -9.52 15.12 -2.64
C VAL A 29 -9.71 16.62 -2.46
N SER A 30 -10.82 17.04 -1.84
CA SER A 30 -11.10 18.46 -1.57
C SER A 30 -10.00 19.09 -0.72
N TYR A 31 -9.65 18.44 0.40
CA TYR A 31 -8.63 18.96 1.31
C TYR A 31 -7.26 19.12 0.64
N LEU A 32 -6.84 18.13 -0.15
CA LEU A 32 -5.56 18.21 -0.88
C LEU A 32 -5.61 19.27 -1.99
N THR A 33 -6.78 19.46 -2.62
CA THR A 33 -6.99 20.51 -3.62
C THR A 33 -6.91 21.89 -2.99
N ASP A 34 -7.48 22.08 -1.80
CA ASP A 34 -7.39 23.33 -1.04
C ASP A 34 -5.94 23.63 -0.62
N MET A 35 -5.08 22.62 -0.53
CA MET A 35 -3.63 22.75 -0.32
C MET A 35 -2.83 22.98 -1.62
N GLY A 36 -3.50 23.14 -2.77
CA GLY A 36 -2.86 23.39 -4.06
C GLY A 36 -2.27 22.13 -4.72
N LEU A 37 -2.59 20.95 -4.22
CA LEU A 37 -2.24 19.68 -4.86
C LEU A 37 -3.35 19.26 -5.83
N VAL A 38 -3.03 18.47 -6.85
CA VAL A 38 -4.02 17.96 -7.82
C VAL A 38 -4.07 16.44 -7.73
N PRO A 39 -4.98 15.88 -6.91
CA PRO A 39 -5.06 14.43 -6.73
C PRO A 39 -5.63 13.73 -7.96
N VAL A 40 -5.08 12.57 -8.29
CA VAL A 40 -5.64 11.70 -9.33
C VAL A 40 -6.58 10.70 -8.66
N THR A 41 -7.86 10.72 -9.03
CA THR A 41 -8.80 9.70 -8.58
C THR A 41 -8.64 8.44 -9.41
N TYR A 42 -8.29 7.32 -8.78
CA TYR A 42 -8.23 6.03 -9.47
C TYR A 42 -9.64 5.53 -9.79
N SER A 43 -10.02 5.46 -11.07
CA SER A 43 -11.28 4.82 -11.47
C SER A 43 -11.11 3.31 -11.54
N TYR A 44 -11.61 2.58 -10.56
CA TYR A 44 -11.66 1.12 -10.60
C TYR A 44 -12.64 0.66 -11.69
N LYS A 45 -12.15 0.05 -12.78
CA LYS A 45 -13.01 -0.69 -13.71
C LYS A 45 -13.26 -2.08 -13.13
N SER A 46 -14.42 -2.28 -12.51
CA SER A 46 -14.89 -3.61 -12.15
C SER A 46 -15.14 -4.40 -13.43
N THR A 47 -14.32 -5.40 -13.76
CA THR A 47 -14.73 -6.47 -14.67
C THR A 47 -15.78 -7.29 -13.93
N GLN A 48 -17.06 -7.00 -14.19
CA GLN A 48 -18.13 -7.93 -13.86
C GLN A 48 -17.93 -9.16 -14.75
N VAL A 49 -17.65 -10.29 -14.13
CA VAL A 49 -17.76 -11.60 -14.80
C VAL A 49 -19.21 -12.01 -14.59
N ASP A 50 -19.99 -11.96 -15.65
CA ASP A 50 -21.42 -12.27 -15.64
C ASP A 50 -21.65 -13.70 -15.15
N ALA A 51 -22.35 -13.81 -14.02
CA ALA A 51 -22.82 -15.06 -13.46
C ALA A 51 -24.12 -15.49 -14.17
N THR A 52 -24.01 -15.98 -15.40
CA THR A 52 -25.07 -16.78 -16.04
C THR A 52 -24.47 -17.87 -16.91
N THR A 53 -24.12 -19.01 -16.31
CA THR A 53 -24.32 -20.32 -16.94
C THR A 53 -24.31 -21.43 -15.88
N SER A 54 -25.20 -22.38 -16.09
CA SER A 54 -25.66 -23.49 -15.26
C SER A 54 -24.60 -24.28 -14.48
N TYR A 55 -24.96 -24.63 -13.25
CA TYR A 55 -24.28 -25.60 -12.39
C TYR A 55 -24.34 -27.02 -12.98
N GLU A 56 -23.18 -27.60 -13.27
CA GLU A 56 -22.95 -29.05 -13.20
C GLU A 56 -21.70 -29.31 -12.32
N LYS A 57 -21.85 -30.21 -11.34
CA LYS A 57 -20.77 -30.77 -10.50
C LYS A 57 -20.62 -32.27 -10.83
N PRO A 58 -19.52 -32.96 -10.48
CA PRO A 58 -18.10 -32.57 -10.52
C PRO A 58 -17.21 -33.73 -11.06
N LYS A 59 -15.90 -33.50 -11.30
CA LYS A 59 -14.78 -34.46 -11.02
C LYS A 59 -13.44 -33.94 -11.58
N LYS A 60 -12.55 -33.40 -10.72
CA LYS A 60 -11.08 -33.60 -10.77
C LYS A 60 -10.38 -32.92 -9.56
N LYS A 61 -9.28 -33.55 -9.15
CA LYS A 61 -8.42 -33.38 -7.96
C LYS A 61 -7.61 -32.05 -7.96
N PRO A 62 -6.93 -31.67 -6.85
CA PRO A 62 -6.66 -30.28 -6.49
C PRO A 62 -5.61 -29.65 -7.42
N THR A 63 -5.92 -28.45 -7.92
CA THR A 63 -5.05 -27.73 -8.86
C THR A 63 -3.95 -26.98 -8.12
N LYS A 64 -2.70 -27.29 -8.53
CA LYS A 64 -1.45 -26.59 -8.23
C LYS A 64 -1.61 -25.06 -8.29
N VAL A 65 -1.02 -24.34 -7.34
CA VAL A 65 -0.81 -22.89 -7.43
C VAL A 65 0.67 -22.64 -7.71
N GLU A 66 0.99 -22.56 -9.00
CA GLU A 66 2.32 -22.20 -9.52
C GLU A 66 2.74 -20.79 -9.05
N LEU A 67 4.05 -20.50 -9.09
CA LEU A 67 4.54 -19.12 -9.05
C LEU A 67 4.15 -18.61 -10.40
N ILE A 68 3.02 -17.92 -10.37
CA ILE A 68 2.59 -16.87 -11.28
C ILE A 68 3.64 -16.63 -12.36
N ASN A 69 3.39 -17.20 -13.53
CA ASN A 69 4.04 -16.80 -14.76
C ASN A 69 3.89 -15.27 -14.89
N LYS A 70 4.96 -14.64 -15.33
CA LYS A 70 5.07 -13.21 -15.63
C LYS A 70 3.78 -12.68 -16.32
N GLY A 71 3.00 -11.84 -15.64
CA GLY A 71 2.03 -10.94 -16.29
C GLY A 71 0.53 -11.06 -15.98
N ASP A 72 0.00 -12.18 -15.47
CA ASP A 72 -1.45 -12.44 -15.66
C ASP A 72 -2.37 -12.31 -14.43
N ILE A 73 -1.86 -12.00 -13.23
CA ILE A 73 -2.69 -11.94 -12.01
C ILE A 73 -2.59 -10.57 -11.35
N THR A 74 -3.63 -9.74 -11.52
CA THR A 74 -3.79 -8.48 -10.79
C THR A 74 -3.82 -8.73 -9.29
N LEU A 75 -3.32 -7.78 -8.47
CA LEU A 75 -3.35 -7.86 -7.01
C LEU A 75 -4.73 -8.25 -6.43
N GLU A 76 -5.80 -7.87 -7.14
CA GLU A 76 -7.20 -8.23 -6.88
C GLU A 76 -7.46 -9.75 -6.84
N LEU A 77 -6.84 -10.52 -7.74
CA LEU A 77 -7.10 -11.95 -7.93
C LEU A 77 -6.16 -12.86 -7.11
N ILE A 78 -5.11 -12.30 -6.52
CA ILE A 78 -4.17 -13.06 -5.69
C ILE A 78 -4.87 -13.50 -4.38
N PRO A 79 -4.72 -14.77 -3.93
CA PRO A 79 -5.25 -15.23 -2.65
C PRO A 79 -4.76 -14.39 -1.47
N LYS A 80 -5.70 -13.93 -0.64
CA LYS A 80 -5.42 -13.04 0.49
C LYS A 80 -5.77 -13.71 1.81
N LYS A 81 -5.04 -13.32 2.85
CA LYS A 81 -5.32 -13.67 4.24
C LYS A 81 -5.63 -12.39 5.02
N VAL A 82 -6.53 -12.51 5.98
CA VAL A 82 -6.79 -11.45 6.96
C VAL A 82 -5.65 -11.41 7.97
N THR A 83 -5.07 -10.22 8.16
CA THR A 83 -4.04 -9.95 9.17
C THR A 83 -4.39 -8.68 9.93
N THR A 84 -3.87 -8.58 11.15
CA THR A 84 -4.03 -7.40 12.01
C THR A 84 -2.69 -6.71 12.14
N LEU A 85 -2.66 -5.41 11.85
CA LEU A 85 -1.49 -4.54 12.03
C LEU A 85 -1.29 -4.19 13.51
N ARG A 86 -0.11 -3.68 13.87
CA ARG A 86 0.16 -3.24 15.28
C ARG A 86 -0.73 -2.09 15.74
N THR A 87 -1.25 -1.33 14.79
CA THR A 87 -2.24 -0.26 14.98
C THR A 87 -3.62 -0.79 15.37
N GLY A 88 -3.85 -2.11 15.24
CA GLY A 88 -5.15 -2.76 15.43
C GLY A 88 -6.03 -2.77 14.18
N GLN A 89 -5.58 -2.19 13.06
CA GLN A 89 -6.29 -2.29 11.78
C GLN A 89 -6.26 -3.73 11.26
N THR A 90 -7.41 -4.23 10.79
CA THR A 90 -7.52 -5.52 10.13
C THR A 90 -7.62 -5.32 8.62
N MET A 91 -6.85 -6.08 7.85
CA MET A 91 -6.80 -5.94 6.39
C MET A 91 -6.46 -7.26 5.69
N LYS A 92 -6.80 -7.33 4.40
CA LYS A 92 -6.50 -8.47 3.53
C LYS A 92 -5.21 -8.21 2.76
N VAL A 93 -4.24 -9.10 2.90
CA VAL A 93 -2.94 -9.03 2.20
C VAL A 93 -2.62 -10.36 1.50
N PRO A 94 -1.82 -10.37 0.42
CA PRO A 94 -1.44 -11.60 -0.26
C PRO A 94 -0.83 -12.62 0.70
N THR A 95 -1.41 -13.83 0.75
CA THR A 95 -1.03 -14.86 1.74
C THR A 95 0.46 -15.23 1.65
N ARG A 96 0.99 -15.32 0.43
CA ARG A 96 2.40 -15.65 0.19
C ARG A 96 3.33 -14.53 0.69
N ILE A 97 3.00 -13.27 0.46
CA ILE A 97 3.78 -12.13 1.00
C ILE A 97 3.77 -12.16 2.53
N HIS A 98 2.60 -12.36 3.15
CA HIS A 98 2.51 -12.45 4.60
C HIS A 98 3.37 -13.57 5.18
N TYR A 99 3.35 -14.75 4.54
CA TYR A 99 4.19 -15.89 4.92
C TYR A 99 5.69 -15.57 4.84
N LEU A 100 6.15 -15.00 3.72
CA LEU A 100 7.57 -14.64 3.54
C LEU A 100 8.01 -13.53 4.50
N CYS A 101 7.20 -12.49 4.70
CA CYS A 101 7.48 -11.45 5.69
C CYS A 101 7.60 -12.03 7.11
N THR A 102 6.73 -12.98 7.48
CA THR A 102 6.81 -13.66 8.79
C THR A 102 8.11 -14.45 8.93
N PHE A 103 8.56 -15.12 7.87
CA PHE A 103 9.86 -15.80 7.84
C PHE A 103 11.01 -14.80 8.05
N ILE A 104 10.96 -13.65 7.38
CA ILE A 104 11.99 -12.61 7.50
C ILE A 104 12.02 -11.99 8.89
N LEU A 105 10.87 -11.73 9.53
CA LEU A 105 10.84 -11.17 10.88
C LEU A 105 11.49 -12.10 11.91
N ARG A 106 11.38 -13.42 11.74
CA ARG A 106 12.09 -14.41 12.59
C ARG A 106 13.61 -14.40 12.36
N ASN A 107 14.05 -13.92 11.20
CA ASN A 107 15.44 -13.86 10.78
C ASN A 107 15.92 -12.41 10.57
N ALA A 108 15.30 -11.44 11.26
CA ALA A 108 15.48 -10.02 10.98
C ALA A 108 16.91 -9.52 11.28
N GLU A 109 17.68 -10.27 12.08
CA GLU A 109 19.04 -9.93 12.49
C GLU A 109 20.11 -10.29 11.43
N VAL A 110 19.73 -10.96 10.34
CA VAL A 110 20.65 -11.32 9.25
C VAL A 110 21.26 -10.06 8.62
N LYS A 111 22.59 -10.00 8.60
CA LYS A 111 23.37 -8.87 8.11
C LYS A 111 23.01 -8.49 6.66
N ASP A 112 22.77 -7.20 6.46
CA ASP A 112 22.47 -6.54 5.20
C ASP A 112 21.27 -7.14 4.44
N ILE A 113 20.28 -7.67 5.18
CA ILE A 113 19.02 -8.16 4.62
C ILE A 113 18.34 -7.08 3.75
N PHE A 114 17.73 -7.47 2.62
CA PHE A 114 17.24 -6.59 1.53
C PHE A 114 18.29 -5.81 0.74
N LYS A 115 19.45 -5.48 1.33
CA LYS A 115 20.55 -4.77 0.62
C LYS A 115 21.45 -5.74 -0.14
N LYS A 116 21.73 -6.90 0.45
CA LYS A 116 22.63 -7.89 -0.11
C LYS A 116 21.95 -8.64 -1.27
N PRO A 117 22.63 -8.79 -2.43
CA PRO A 117 22.12 -9.65 -3.49
C PRO A 117 22.10 -11.11 -3.02
N GLY A 118 21.04 -11.81 -3.40
CA GLY A 118 20.93 -13.25 -3.16
C GLY A 118 21.56 -14.08 -4.29
N SER A 119 21.52 -15.40 -4.14
CA SER A 119 21.89 -16.38 -5.16
C SER A 119 20.68 -16.70 -6.04
N ALA A 120 20.82 -16.49 -7.36
CA ALA A 120 19.76 -16.80 -8.31
C ALA A 120 19.30 -18.27 -8.22
N ALA A 121 20.26 -19.22 -8.12
CA ALA A 121 19.95 -20.64 -7.97
C ALA A 121 19.12 -20.93 -6.71
N LYS A 122 19.55 -20.40 -5.54
CA LYS A 122 18.78 -20.56 -4.29
C LYS A 122 17.40 -19.92 -4.37
N GLN A 123 17.28 -18.77 -5.04
CA GLN A 123 15.99 -18.11 -5.23
C GLN A 123 15.06 -18.95 -6.10
N GLU A 124 15.57 -19.57 -7.16
CA GLU A 124 14.80 -20.50 -8.00
C GLU A 124 14.37 -21.76 -7.24
N ASP A 125 15.26 -22.34 -6.43
CA ASP A 125 14.93 -23.49 -5.58
C ASP A 125 13.82 -23.16 -4.58
N ILE A 126 13.97 -22.06 -3.85
CA ILE A 126 12.97 -21.57 -2.90
C ILE A 126 11.63 -21.34 -3.60
N LYS A 127 11.67 -20.70 -4.78
CA LYS A 127 10.50 -20.46 -5.60
C LYS A 127 9.81 -21.78 -6.00
N ALA A 128 10.57 -22.75 -6.49
CA ALA A 128 10.04 -24.06 -6.88
C ALA A 128 9.36 -24.78 -5.70
N LEU A 129 9.90 -24.67 -4.49
CA LEU A 129 9.26 -25.19 -3.27
C LEU A 129 7.93 -24.49 -2.97
N LEU A 130 7.92 -23.15 -3.01
CA LEU A 130 6.71 -22.35 -2.79
C LEU A 130 5.58 -22.66 -3.81
N ASN A 131 5.93 -23.12 -5.02
CA ASN A 131 4.99 -23.52 -6.08
C ASN A 131 4.34 -24.87 -5.83
N LYS A 132 5.09 -25.76 -5.21
CA LYS A 132 4.58 -27.05 -4.78
C LYS A 132 3.69 -26.92 -3.54
N GLY A 133 3.66 -25.73 -2.92
CA GLY A 133 2.97 -25.49 -1.66
C GLY A 133 3.75 -26.01 -0.45
N GLU A 134 5.05 -26.28 -0.63
CA GLU A 134 5.92 -26.78 0.42
C GLU A 134 6.40 -25.62 1.32
N PRO A 135 6.53 -25.85 2.64
CA PRO A 135 7.03 -24.83 3.55
C PRO A 135 8.54 -24.62 3.37
N LEU A 136 9.00 -23.39 3.65
CA LEU A 136 10.42 -23.09 3.75
C LEU A 136 11.04 -23.81 4.96
N SER A 137 12.23 -24.38 4.75
CA SER A 137 13.08 -24.84 5.84
C SER A 137 13.47 -23.69 6.76
N GLN A 138 13.73 -23.97 8.04
CA GLN A 138 14.24 -22.98 8.99
C GLN A 138 15.61 -22.43 8.56
N ASP A 139 16.42 -23.25 7.89
CA ASP A 139 17.76 -22.88 7.38
C ASP A 139 17.71 -22.22 5.99
N ALA A 140 16.52 -21.94 5.46
CA ALA A 140 16.39 -21.23 4.20
C ALA A 140 17.05 -19.86 4.30
N SER A 141 17.77 -19.47 3.23
CA SER A 141 18.52 -18.22 3.22
C SER A 141 17.58 -17.01 3.31
N ALA A 142 17.60 -16.30 4.44
CA ALA A 142 16.79 -15.09 4.64
C ALA A 142 17.10 -13.98 3.64
N VAL A 143 18.35 -13.89 3.15
CA VAL A 143 18.73 -12.96 2.09
C VAL A 143 17.99 -13.29 0.79
N ASP A 144 17.92 -14.57 0.42
CA ASP A 144 17.24 -15.01 -0.80
C ASP A 144 15.72 -14.84 -0.68
N VAL A 145 15.14 -15.17 0.49
CA VAL A 145 13.72 -14.93 0.77
C VAL A 145 13.38 -13.42 0.70
N ALA A 146 14.26 -12.55 1.20
CA ALA A 146 14.09 -11.10 1.12
C ALA A 146 14.07 -10.61 -0.34
N GLN A 147 14.99 -11.11 -1.17
CA GLN A 147 15.03 -10.77 -2.60
C GLN A 147 13.80 -11.30 -3.34
N ILE A 148 13.27 -12.47 -2.97
CA ILE A 148 12.01 -12.99 -3.54
C ILE A 148 10.83 -12.08 -3.21
N ILE A 149 10.76 -11.51 -1.99
CA ILE A 149 9.72 -10.52 -1.65
C ILE A 149 9.81 -9.31 -2.59
N LEU A 150 11.01 -8.73 -2.76
CA LEU A 150 11.20 -7.58 -3.64
C LEU A 150 10.86 -7.92 -5.10
N GLN A 151 11.26 -9.10 -5.57
CA GLN A 151 10.95 -9.56 -6.91
C GLN A 151 9.45 -9.75 -7.13
N PHE A 152 8.75 -10.37 -6.18
CA PHE A 152 7.30 -10.54 -6.26
C PHE A 152 6.60 -9.18 -6.40
N LEU A 153 7.00 -8.19 -5.61
CA LEU A 153 6.42 -6.85 -5.66
C LEU A 153 6.72 -6.14 -6.99
N LYS A 154 7.93 -6.33 -7.53
CA LYS A 154 8.36 -5.79 -8.82
C LYS A 154 7.64 -6.43 -10.02
N GLU A 155 7.23 -7.69 -9.89
CA GLU A 155 6.56 -8.46 -10.95
C GLU A 155 5.03 -8.31 -10.95
N LEU A 156 4.47 -7.50 -10.04
CA LEU A 156 3.05 -7.19 -10.06
C LEU A 156 2.68 -6.46 -11.37
N PRO A 157 1.55 -6.80 -12.02
CA PRO A 157 1.10 -6.11 -13.23
C PRO A 157 0.86 -4.60 -13.02
N VAL A 158 0.51 -4.21 -11.80
CA VAL A 158 0.38 -2.82 -11.35
C VAL A 158 1.22 -2.69 -10.09
N ALA A 159 2.15 -1.73 -10.06
CA ALA A 159 2.99 -1.46 -8.91
C ALA A 159 2.16 -1.17 -7.63
N VAL A 160 2.78 -1.37 -6.46
CA VAL A 160 2.12 -1.18 -5.16
C VAL A 160 1.54 0.24 -5.06
N ILE A 161 2.32 1.26 -5.45
CA ILE A 161 1.79 2.58 -5.79
C ILE A 161 1.56 2.60 -7.31
N PRO A 162 0.31 2.62 -7.80
CA PRO A 162 0.02 2.60 -9.23
C PRO A 162 0.67 3.79 -9.97
N GLU A 163 1.10 3.56 -11.21
CA GLU A 163 1.79 4.56 -12.05
C GLU A 163 1.01 5.87 -12.19
N CYS A 164 -0.33 5.80 -12.30
CA CYS A 164 -1.18 6.98 -12.38
C CYS A 164 -1.14 7.88 -11.13
N GLN A 165 -0.58 7.40 -10.01
CA GLN A 165 -0.41 8.17 -8.77
C GLN A 165 1.00 8.72 -8.60
N HIS A 166 1.97 8.34 -9.45
CA HIS A 166 3.38 8.68 -9.23
C HIS A 166 3.64 10.19 -9.23
N ALA A 167 3.14 10.91 -10.24
CA ALA A 167 3.28 12.36 -10.33
C ALA A 167 2.65 13.09 -9.14
N PHE A 168 1.51 12.57 -8.64
CA PHE A 168 0.84 13.11 -7.47
C PHE A 168 1.65 12.90 -6.19
N PHE A 169 2.25 11.71 -6.00
CA PHE A 169 3.14 11.44 -4.86
C PHE A 169 4.40 12.30 -4.88
N LEU A 170 4.99 12.55 -6.06
CA LEU A 170 6.11 13.50 -6.19
C LEU A 170 5.69 14.93 -5.81
N SER A 171 4.52 15.37 -6.27
CA SER A 171 3.96 16.69 -5.91
C SER A 171 3.72 16.81 -4.40
N CYS A 172 3.25 15.73 -3.76
CA CYS A 172 3.12 15.65 -2.31
C CYS A 172 4.48 15.75 -1.60
N TYR A 173 5.53 15.13 -2.16
CA TYR A 173 6.88 15.21 -1.59
C TYR A 173 7.48 16.63 -1.64
N ASP A 174 7.16 17.38 -2.70
CA ASP A 174 7.64 18.76 -2.88
C ASP A 174 6.85 19.78 -2.02
N HIS A 175 5.76 19.36 -1.38
CA HIS A 175 4.96 20.20 -0.50
C HIS A 175 5.64 20.46 0.86
N ALA A 176 5.37 21.59 1.51
CA ALA A 176 5.94 21.94 2.81
C ALA A 176 5.56 20.92 3.90
N ASP A 177 4.29 20.53 3.96
CA ASP A 177 3.73 19.53 4.88
C ASP A 177 3.82 18.09 4.32
N ARG A 178 4.88 17.76 3.56
CA ARG A 178 5.01 16.51 2.77
C ARG A 178 4.61 15.23 3.51
N GLU A 179 4.97 15.13 4.79
CA GLU A 179 4.71 13.90 5.53
C GLU A 179 3.21 13.66 5.81
N ASP A 180 2.46 14.73 6.09
CA ASP A 180 1.01 14.67 6.31
C ASP A 180 0.30 14.40 4.98
N VAL A 181 0.66 15.14 3.92
CA VAL A 181 0.02 14.99 2.61
C VAL A 181 0.33 13.64 1.95
N LEU A 182 1.53 13.08 2.09
CA LEU A 182 1.86 11.73 1.62
C LEU A 182 1.06 10.64 2.35
N THR A 183 0.86 10.81 3.66
CA THR A 183 0.04 9.88 4.46
C THR A 183 -1.42 9.92 4.00
N LEU A 184 -1.97 11.12 3.76
CA LEU A 184 -3.33 11.31 3.23
C LEU A 184 -3.47 10.80 1.79
N ALA A 185 -2.45 11.02 0.94
CA ALA A 185 -2.41 10.54 -0.44
C ALA A 185 -2.59 9.00 -0.53
N CYS A 186 -2.07 8.26 0.46
CA CYS A 186 -2.27 6.81 0.54
C CYS A 186 -3.75 6.40 0.61
N LEU A 187 -4.65 7.25 1.12
CA LEU A 187 -6.10 6.98 1.17
C LEU A 187 -6.77 7.04 -0.21
N LEU A 188 -6.10 7.60 -1.23
CA LEU A 188 -6.57 7.66 -2.61
C LEU A 188 -6.14 6.45 -3.45
N LEU A 189 -5.33 5.55 -2.88
CA LEU A 189 -4.94 4.31 -3.52
C LEU A 189 -6.11 3.31 -3.53
N PRO A 190 -6.14 2.37 -4.48
CA PRO A 190 -7.10 1.27 -4.45
C PRO A 190 -7.00 0.46 -3.13
N PRO A 191 -8.11 -0.11 -2.63
CA PRO A 191 -8.15 -0.85 -1.35
C PRO A 191 -7.04 -1.87 -1.14
N ASN A 192 -6.78 -2.73 -2.12
CA ASN A 192 -5.76 -3.76 -1.99
C ASN A 192 -4.34 -3.18 -2.04
N HIS A 193 -4.15 -2.07 -2.75
CA HIS A 193 -2.86 -1.39 -2.85
C HIS A 193 -2.50 -0.69 -1.54
N VAL A 194 -3.43 0.06 -0.92
CA VAL A 194 -3.19 0.68 0.39
C VAL A 194 -3.06 -0.35 1.51
N ASN A 195 -3.81 -1.45 1.49
CA ASN A 195 -3.64 -2.55 2.44
C ASN A 195 -2.25 -3.17 2.34
N LEU A 196 -1.80 -3.48 1.12
CA LEU A 196 -0.47 -4.03 0.90
C LEU A 196 0.62 -3.01 1.30
N LEU A 197 0.46 -1.74 0.94
CA LEU A 197 1.41 -0.68 1.30
C LEU A 197 1.52 -0.51 2.82
N ALA A 198 0.39 -0.38 3.53
CA ALA A 198 0.37 -0.24 4.98
C ALA A 198 1.08 -1.42 5.67
N TYR A 199 0.76 -2.65 5.25
CA TYR A 199 1.40 -3.86 5.75
C TYR A 199 2.91 -3.87 5.50
N LEU A 200 3.34 -3.55 4.27
CA LEU A 200 4.76 -3.54 3.90
C LEU A 200 5.55 -2.46 4.63
N MET A 201 5.00 -1.25 4.77
CA MET A 201 5.68 -0.16 5.48
C MET A 201 5.90 -0.51 6.96
N GLN A 202 4.92 -1.14 7.62
CA GLN A 202 5.11 -1.62 8.99
C GLN A 202 6.11 -2.77 9.06
N PHE A 203 6.07 -3.70 8.10
CA PHE A 203 7.03 -4.81 8.02
C PHE A 203 8.47 -4.31 7.86
N PHE A 204 8.71 -3.41 6.90
CA PHE A 204 10.04 -2.87 6.64
C PHE A 204 10.54 -2.04 7.81
N GLU A 205 9.68 -1.22 8.42
CA GLU A 205 10.03 -0.48 9.63
C GLU A 205 10.45 -1.44 10.77
N GLN A 206 9.73 -2.56 10.98
CA GLN A 206 10.13 -3.60 11.96
C GLN A 206 11.46 -4.26 11.65
N VAL A 207 11.80 -4.46 10.38
CA VAL A 207 13.14 -4.95 10.00
C VAL A 207 14.21 -3.94 10.42
N THR A 208 13.95 -2.65 10.24
CA THR A 208 14.93 -1.60 10.61
C THR A 208 15.10 -1.39 12.11
N THR A 209 14.18 -1.87 12.97
CA THR A 209 14.39 -1.83 14.43
C THR A 209 15.57 -2.72 14.87
N HIS A 210 15.95 -3.69 14.02
CA HIS A 210 17.09 -4.61 14.23
C HIS A 210 18.40 -4.08 13.62
N HIS A 211 18.47 -2.81 13.20
CA HIS A 211 19.63 -2.19 12.54
C HIS A 211 20.97 -2.38 13.25
N LYS A 212 20.98 -2.54 14.58
CA LYS A 212 22.22 -2.79 15.34
C LYS A 212 22.90 -4.11 14.96
N LYS A 213 22.13 -5.10 14.48
CA LYS A 213 22.64 -6.42 14.05
C LYS A 213 22.61 -6.59 12.53
N ASN A 214 21.52 -6.15 11.89
CA ASN A 214 21.37 -6.32 10.44
C ASN A 214 22.00 -5.18 9.60
N HIS A 215 22.38 -4.04 10.20
CA HIS A 215 22.93 -2.86 9.50
C HIS A 215 22.01 -2.22 8.45
N VAL A 216 20.70 -2.41 8.59
CA VAL A 216 19.67 -1.85 7.71
C VAL A 216 18.92 -0.74 8.44
N THR A 217 19.30 0.51 8.18
CA THR A 217 18.55 1.68 8.64
C THR A 217 17.43 2.03 7.64
N LEU A 218 16.47 2.88 8.05
CA LEU A 218 15.43 3.40 7.15
C LEU A 218 16.05 4.04 5.89
N LEU A 219 17.08 4.86 6.07
CA LEU A 219 17.80 5.53 4.97
C LEU A 219 18.51 4.54 4.03
N ALA A 220 19.01 3.43 4.57
CA ALA A 220 19.64 2.39 3.76
C ALA A 220 18.61 1.54 3.01
N LEU A 221 17.41 1.38 3.55
CA LEU A 221 16.36 0.54 2.97
C LEU A 221 15.52 1.27 1.92
N GLY A 222 15.30 2.58 2.07
CA GLY A 222 14.53 3.42 1.14
C GLY A 222 14.92 3.24 -0.33
N PRO A 223 16.21 3.36 -0.70
CA PRO A 223 16.67 3.13 -2.07
C PRO A 223 16.47 1.70 -2.58
N CYS A 224 16.47 0.69 -1.70
CA CYS A 224 16.26 -0.70 -2.09
C CYS A 224 14.80 -1.00 -2.44
N ILE A 225 13.85 -0.41 -1.70
CA ILE A 225 12.41 -0.69 -1.87
C ILE A 225 11.69 0.33 -2.75
N GLY A 226 12.23 1.55 -2.88
CA GLY A 226 11.64 2.64 -3.66
C GLY A 226 11.31 2.24 -5.09
N PRO A 227 12.29 1.79 -5.90
CA PRO A 227 12.05 1.37 -7.28
C PRO A 227 11.12 0.16 -7.43
N VAL A 228 10.91 -0.60 -6.35
CA VAL A 228 10.02 -1.77 -6.32
C VAL A 228 8.57 -1.36 -6.04
N ILE A 229 8.37 -0.38 -5.15
CA ILE A 229 7.04 0.07 -4.70
C ILE A 229 6.48 1.16 -5.61
N MET A 230 7.35 2.05 -6.09
CA MET A 230 7.04 3.18 -6.98
C MET A 230 8.15 3.28 -8.05
N PRO A 231 8.04 2.49 -9.14
CA PRO A 231 9.06 2.44 -10.19
C PRO A 231 9.21 3.80 -10.89
N MET A 232 10.43 4.34 -10.92
CA MET A 232 10.77 5.59 -11.61
C MET A 232 12.06 5.43 -12.42
N ASN A 233 12.12 6.08 -13.58
CA ASN A 233 13.28 6.03 -14.48
C ASN A 233 14.17 7.27 -14.37
N ALA A 234 13.64 8.42 -13.94
CA ALA A 234 14.40 9.65 -13.83
C ALA A 234 15.29 9.65 -12.56
N PRO A 235 16.61 9.92 -12.66
CA PRO A 235 17.52 9.86 -11.52
C PRO A 235 17.15 10.79 -10.35
N GLU A 236 16.61 11.97 -10.65
CA GLU A 236 16.12 12.91 -9.65
C GLU A 236 14.92 12.37 -8.87
N ASP A 237 13.98 11.74 -9.57
CA ASP A 237 12.80 11.14 -8.96
C ASP A 237 13.15 9.88 -8.17
N ILE A 238 14.15 9.10 -8.57
CA ILE A 238 14.60 7.92 -7.81
C ILE A 238 15.03 8.32 -6.39
N LYS A 239 15.70 9.46 -6.24
CA LYS A 239 16.07 9.99 -4.92
C LYS A 239 14.84 10.40 -4.12
N LYS A 240 13.91 11.15 -4.75
CA LYS A 240 12.64 11.55 -4.09
C LYS A 240 11.84 10.32 -3.65
N VAL A 241 11.76 9.28 -4.49
CA VAL A 241 11.06 8.03 -4.16
C VAL A 241 11.70 7.33 -2.98
N ALA A 242 13.03 7.25 -2.91
CA ALA A 242 13.71 6.69 -1.75
C ALA A 242 13.33 7.44 -0.45
N ASP A 243 13.29 8.78 -0.50
CA ASP A 243 12.88 9.60 0.64
C ASP A 243 11.39 9.43 0.99
N ILE A 244 10.51 9.34 -0.02
CA ILE A 244 9.09 9.02 0.17
C ILE A 244 8.96 7.70 0.94
N MET A 245 9.70 6.66 0.56
CA MET A 245 9.67 5.38 1.28
C MET A 245 10.13 5.53 2.74
N VAL A 246 11.15 6.35 3.00
CA VAL A 246 11.61 6.63 4.38
C VAL A 246 10.51 7.33 5.19
N ILE A 247 9.83 8.33 4.61
CA ILE A 247 8.73 9.05 5.26
C ILE A 247 7.58 8.08 5.56
N LEU A 248 7.18 7.26 4.59
CA LEU A 248 6.09 6.30 4.74
C LEU A 248 6.42 5.21 5.76
N MET A 249 7.66 4.71 5.82
CA MET A 249 8.08 3.77 6.88
C MET A 249 8.04 4.44 8.27
N LYS A 250 8.51 5.68 8.41
CA LYS A 250 8.41 6.44 9.69
C LYS A 250 6.96 6.64 10.13
N ARG A 251 6.05 6.78 9.18
CA ARG A 251 4.61 7.00 9.40
C ARG A 251 3.77 5.76 9.13
N ALA A 252 4.36 4.57 9.20
CA ALA A 252 3.70 3.33 8.82
C ALA A 252 2.42 3.04 9.64
N ASP A 253 2.31 3.62 10.83
CA ASP A 253 1.14 3.47 11.72
C ASP A 253 -0.04 4.37 11.33
N LEU A 254 0.20 5.36 10.47
CA LEU A 254 -0.83 6.29 9.98
C LEU A 254 -1.35 5.91 8.60
N ILE A 255 -0.68 5.01 7.87
CA ILE A 255 -1.10 4.60 6.53
C ILE A 255 -2.42 3.82 6.62
N GLY A 256 -3.41 4.27 5.84
CA GLY A 256 -4.75 3.69 5.87
C GLY A 256 -5.59 4.08 7.09
N MET A 257 -5.07 4.93 7.99
CA MET A 257 -5.86 5.55 9.05
C MET A 257 -6.60 6.76 8.49
N VAL A 258 -7.88 6.90 8.85
CA VAL A 258 -8.67 8.06 8.43
C VAL A 258 -8.75 9.07 9.56
N PRO A 259 -8.23 10.29 9.35
CA PRO A 259 -8.43 11.38 10.30
C PRO A 259 -9.92 11.70 10.46
N GLU A 260 -10.36 11.98 11.68
CA GLU A 260 -11.76 12.32 11.99
C GLU A 260 -12.33 13.42 11.09
N LEU A 261 -11.51 14.42 10.74
CA LEU A 261 -11.88 15.50 9.80
C LEU A 261 -12.38 14.98 8.45
N MET A 262 -11.82 13.88 7.95
CA MET A 262 -12.20 13.30 6.66
C MET A 262 -13.51 12.51 6.72
N THR A 263 -14.02 12.21 7.92
CA THR A 263 -15.28 11.49 8.13
C THR A 263 -16.49 12.41 8.26
N LEU A 264 -16.27 13.73 8.37
CA LEU A 264 -17.34 14.69 8.53
C LEU A 264 -18.12 14.87 7.22
N GLU A 265 -19.44 14.85 7.30
CA GLU A 265 -20.27 15.28 6.18
C GLU A 265 -20.04 16.78 5.93
N PRO A 266 -19.99 17.22 4.65
CA PRO A 266 -19.90 18.63 4.33
C PRO A 266 -21.11 19.34 4.95
N LYS A 267 -20.86 20.27 5.88
CA LYS A 267 -21.92 21.12 6.42
C LYS A 267 -22.64 21.77 5.24
N PRO A 268 -23.98 21.72 5.17
CA PRO A 268 -24.70 22.42 4.11
C PRO A 268 -24.28 23.88 4.17
N GLN A 269 -23.54 24.32 3.15
CA GLN A 269 -23.27 25.73 2.96
C GLN A 269 -24.64 26.38 2.86
N LYS A 270 -24.99 27.21 3.86
CA LYS A 270 -26.17 28.07 3.78
C LYS A 270 -26.00 28.85 2.47
N LYS A 271 -26.71 28.45 1.42
CA LYS A 271 -26.83 29.24 0.19
C LYS A 271 -27.18 30.64 0.69
N LYS A 272 -26.36 31.66 0.38
CA LYS A 272 -26.81 33.04 0.56
C LYS A 272 -28.17 33.11 -0.14
N CYS A 273 -29.24 33.30 0.62
CA CYS A 273 -30.57 33.41 0.06
C CYS A 273 -30.53 34.59 -0.93
N SER A 274 -30.76 34.34 -2.21
CA SER A 274 -30.71 35.38 -3.27
C SER A 274 -31.72 36.52 -3.04
N TRP A 275 -32.61 36.36 -2.06
CA TRP A 275 -33.56 37.39 -1.64
C TRP A 275 -32.89 38.55 -0.88
N VAL A 276 -31.77 38.32 -0.18
CA VAL A 276 -31.06 39.39 0.56
C VAL A 276 -30.31 40.32 -0.40
N GLU A 277 -29.77 39.80 -1.50
CA GLU A 277 -29.15 40.62 -2.56
C GLU A 277 -30.17 41.36 -3.43
N SER A 278 -31.42 40.88 -3.48
CA SER A 278 -32.52 41.56 -4.20
C SER A 278 -33.12 42.73 -3.39
N LEU A 279 -33.02 42.70 -2.06
CA LEU A 279 -33.48 43.78 -1.19
C LEU A 279 -32.48 44.94 -1.12
N LEU A 280 -31.18 44.67 -1.17
CA LEU A 280 -30.13 45.70 -1.17
C LEU A 280 -29.98 46.45 -2.51
N LYS A 281 -30.59 45.95 -3.59
CA LYS A 281 -30.65 46.63 -4.91
C LYS A 281 -31.90 47.48 -5.10
N ARG A 282 -32.78 47.57 -4.09
CA ARG A 282 -34.03 48.36 -4.12
C ARG A 282 -34.09 49.44 -3.03
N ALA A 283 -32.96 49.73 -2.38
CA ALA A 283 -32.79 50.83 -1.45
C ALA A 283 -31.93 51.93 -2.08
#